data_AF-A0A7N2N505-F1
#
_entry.id   AF-A0A7N2N505-F1
#
_cell.length_a   1.000
_cell.length_b   1.000
_cell.length_c   1.000
_cell.angle_alpha   90.00
_cell.angle_beta   90.00
_cell.angle_gamma   90.00
#
_symmetry.space_group_name_H-M   'P 1'
#
loop_
_entity.id
_entity.type
_entity.pdbx_description
1 polymer ?
#
loop_
_entity_poly.entity_id
_entity_poly.type
_entity_poly.pdbx_seq_one_letter_code
_entity_poly.pdbx_strand_id
1 'polypeptide(L)'
;MLCSSTRIILRKNQILGPISAFLLLTNQFSNNSKQTHLRFSHRSSVSLFSKPIRTEFSRPLLFDFRSVRAMASQSQTESVHNFIVKDAKGNDVDLSKYKGKVLLIVNVASQCGLTNSNYTELNQVYEKYKDQGLEILAFPCNQFGAQEPGSNEQILEFACTRFKAEFPIFDKVDVNGNNAAPLYKFLKSSKGGIFGDSIKWNFSKFLVDKDGNVIDRYAPTTSPLSIEKDVKKALGIA
;
A
#
# COMPACT_ATOMS: atom_id res chain seq x y z
N MET A 1 6.75 8.34 -11.30
CA MET A 1 7.50 9.47 -11.89
C MET A 1 8.68 9.76 -10.98
N LEU A 2 9.91 9.82 -11.50
CA LEU A 2 11.08 10.20 -10.68
C LEU A 2 10.92 11.68 -10.31
N CYS A 3 11.45 12.12 -9.16
CA CYS A 3 11.56 13.53 -8.82
C CYS A 3 12.38 14.23 -9.92
N SER A 4 11.70 14.77 -10.94
CA SER A 4 12.37 15.30 -12.12
C SER A 4 13.26 16.46 -11.69
N SER A 5 14.55 16.39 -12.05
CA SER A 5 15.60 17.41 -11.85
C SER A 5 15.35 18.76 -12.54
N THR A 6 14.09 19.12 -12.77
CA THR A 6 13.72 20.46 -13.21
C THR A 6 13.82 21.36 -11.98
N ARG A 7 15.01 21.93 -11.78
CA ARG A 7 15.30 23.01 -10.83
C ARG A 7 14.09 23.95 -10.77
N ILE A 8 13.40 23.94 -9.63
CA ILE A 8 12.42 24.96 -9.29
C ILE A 8 13.23 26.25 -9.09
N ILE A 9 13.45 26.99 -10.19
CA ILE A 9 13.89 28.38 -10.13
C ILE A 9 12.67 29.18 -9.68
N LEU A 10 12.51 29.34 -8.36
CA LEU A 10 11.64 30.38 -7.82
C LEU A 10 12.22 31.74 -8.23
N ARG A 11 11.71 32.31 -9.32
CA ARG A 11 11.86 33.74 -9.59
C ARG A 11 11.15 34.51 -8.47
N LYS A 12 11.91 34.94 -7.47
CA LYS A 12 11.56 36.10 -6.64
C LYS A 12 11.47 37.31 -7.56
N ASN A 13 10.25 37.80 -7.80
CA ASN A 13 9.96 39.23 -7.91
C ASN A 13 8.45 39.44 -8.08
N GLN A 14 7.79 39.91 -7.02
CA GLN A 14 6.94 41.09 -7.07
C GLN A 14 6.81 41.65 -5.65
N ILE A 15 7.09 42.95 -5.53
CA ILE A 15 7.08 43.79 -4.34
C ILE A 15 5.73 44.52 -4.25
N LEU A 16 5.37 44.94 -3.02
CA LEU A 16 4.37 45.94 -2.56
C LEU A 16 3.29 45.23 -1.74
N GLY A 17 3.17 45.37 -0.41
CA GLY A 17 3.15 46.57 0.44
C GLY A 17 2.00 46.35 1.47
N PRO A 18 2.02 46.94 2.68
CA PRO A 18 1.40 46.35 3.87
C PRO A 18 -0.06 46.80 4.08
N ILE A 19 -0.92 45.91 4.57
CA ILE A 19 -2.21 46.31 5.16
C ILE A 19 -2.37 45.67 6.55
N SER A 20 -2.33 46.58 7.51
CA SER A 20 -2.86 46.63 8.87
C SER A 20 -3.69 45.46 9.41
N ALA A 21 -3.29 45.02 10.60
CA ALA A 21 -4.12 44.28 11.55
C ALA A 21 -5.18 45.20 12.18
N PHE A 22 -6.40 44.68 12.32
CA PHE A 22 -7.33 44.80 13.47
C PHE A 22 -8.77 44.56 12.96
N LEU A 23 -9.41 43.49 13.42
CA LEU A 23 -10.71 43.59 14.09
C LEU A 23 -11.09 42.25 14.73
N LEU A 24 -11.10 42.26 16.05
CA LEU A 24 -11.83 41.34 16.91
C LEU A 24 -13.34 41.59 16.75
N LEU A 25 -14.16 40.55 16.70
CA LEU A 25 -15.52 40.56 17.27
C LEU A 25 -16.07 39.13 17.42
N THR A 26 -16.01 38.69 18.68
CA THR A 26 -17.05 37.98 19.46
C THR A 26 -17.72 36.72 18.91
N ASN A 27 -17.38 35.61 19.56
CA ASN A 27 -18.25 34.46 19.81
C ASN A 27 -19.57 34.90 20.47
N GLN A 28 -20.70 34.37 19.99
CA GLN A 28 -21.91 34.22 20.80
C GLN A 28 -22.34 32.75 20.84
N PHE A 29 -22.39 32.26 22.07
CA PHE A 29 -23.07 31.04 22.49
C PHE A 29 -24.56 31.12 22.16
N SER A 30 -25.15 30.02 21.70
CA SER A 30 -26.56 29.74 21.93
C SER A 30 -26.74 28.26 22.22
N ASN A 31 -26.90 27.97 23.52
CA ASN A 31 -27.53 26.76 24.02
C ASN A 31 -29.04 26.91 23.82
N ASN A 32 -29.71 25.90 23.25
CA ASN A 32 -31.05 25.61 23.70
C ASN A 32 -31.39 24.13 23.55
N SER A 33 -31.57 23.51 24.70
CA SER A 33 -32.17 22.23 24.96
C SER A 33 -33.67 22.27 24.67
N LYS A 34 -34.21 21.28 23.94
CA LYS A 34 -35.59 20.83 24.15
C LYS A 34 -35.66 19.30 24.10
N GLN A 35 -36.09 18.78 25.24
CA GLN A 35 -36.44 17.41 25.55
C GLN A 35 -37.91 17.17 25.21
N THR A 36 -38.36 15.92 25.40
CA THR A 36 -39.76 15.38 25.38
C THR A 36 -40.25 14.91 24.00
N HIS A 37 -40.94 13.78 23.83
CA HIS A 37 -41.53 12.79 24.74
C HIS A 37 -41.88 11.50 23.93
N LEU A 38 -41.57 10.32 24.50
CA LEU A 38 -42.46 9.16 24.72
C LEU A 38 -43.50 8.71 23.65
N ARG A 39 -43.48 7.42 23.25
CA ARG A 39 -44.39 6.33 23.75
C ARG A 39 -44.42 5.04 22.87
N PHE A 40 -44.42 3.90 23.58
CA PHE A 40 -45.24 2.67 23.43
C PHE A 40 -45.02 1.61 22.30
N SER A 41 -44.62 0.42 22.76
CA SER A 41 -45.37 -0.88 22.72
C SER A 41 -45.58 -1.64 21.39
N HIS A 42 -45.03 -2.86 21.30
CA HIS A 42 -45.72 -4.19 21.25
C HIS A 42 -44.67 -5.29 20.94
N ARG A 43 -44.40 -6.27 21.81
CA ARG A 43 -45.05 -7.58 22.05
C ARG A 43 -45.01 -8.56 20.86
N SER A 44 -44.08 -9.52 21.00
CA SER A 44 -44.11 -10.97 20.75
C SER A 44 -44.81 -11.56 19.52
N SER A 45 -44.17 -12.52 18.85
CA SER A 45 -44.65 -13.91 18.72
C SER A 45 -43.61 -14.82 18.06
N VAL A 46 -43.29 -15.92 18.73
CA VAL A 46 -42.47 -17.04 18.24
C VAL A 46 -43.45 -18.06 17.63
N SER A 47 -43.09 -18.71 16.52
CA SER A 47 -43.80 -19.91 16.07
C SER A 47 -42.81 -21.06 15.83
N LEU A 48 -43.07 -22.14 16.58
CA LEU A 48 -42.52 -23.48 16.43
C LEU A 48 -43.51 -24.28 15.60
N PHE A 49 -43.08 -24.90 14.52
CA PHE A 49 -43.76 -26.07 13.95
C PHE A 49 -42.73 -27.09 13.48
N SER A 50 -42.96 -28.34 13.86
CA SER A 50 -42.09 -29.49 13.67
C SER A 50 -42.81 -30.59 12.89
N LYS A 51 -42.00 -31.52 12.34
CA LYS A 51 -42.25 -32.93 11.91
C LYS A 51 -42.59 -33.16 10.42
N PRO A 52 -42.52 -34.41 9.89
CA PRO A 52 -41.31 -35.25 9.75
C PRO A 52 -41.20 -35.97 8.38
N ILE A 53 -39.99 -36.51 8.09
CA ILE A 53 -39.61 -37.76 7.38
C ILE A 53 -40.48 -38.27 6.20
N ARG A 54 -39.86 -38.45 5.02
CA ARG A 54 -39.97 -39.72 4.26
C ARG A 54 -38.75 -39.95 3.35
N THR A 55 -38.17 -41.13 3.54
CA THR A 55 -37.24 -41.85 2.68
C THR A 55 -37.83 -42.14 1.30
N GLU A 56 -37.04 -42.10 0.23
CA GLU A 56 -37.07 -43.11 -0.83
C GLU A 56 -35.72 -43.20 -1.56
N PHE A 57 -35.39 -44.44 -1.89
CA PHE A 57 -34.14 -44.97 -2.36
C PHE A 57 -34.43 -45.51 -3.76
N SER A 58 -33.76 -45.03 -4.82
CA SER A 58 -33.73 -45.75 -6.10
C SER A 58 -32.62 -45.28 -7.07
N ARG A 59 -31.64 -46.19 -7.18
CA ARG A 59 -30.91 -46.66 -8.37
C ARG A 59 -29.75 -45.83 -8.98
N PRO A 60 -28.63 -46.50 -9.33
CA PRO A 60 -27.43 -45.86 -9.84
C PRO A 60 -27.46 -45.74 -11.37
N LEU A 61 -26.98 -44.62 -11.89
CA LEU A 61 -26.56 -44.48 -13.28
C LEU A 61 -25.05 -44.72 -13.34
N LEU A 62 -24.67 -45.80 -14.03
CA LEU A 62 -23.31 -46.08 -14.46
C LEU A 62 -22.85 -44.94 -15.38
N PHE A 63 -22.02 -44.03 -14.85
CA PHE A 63 -21.27 -43.10 -15.69
C PHE A 63 -19.87 -43.66 -15.94
N ASP A 64 -19.67 -43.96 -17.21
CA ASP A 64 -18.42 -44.27 -17.90
C ASP A 64 -17.30 -43.31 -17.45
N PHE A 65 -16.38 -43.79 -16.61
CA PHE A 65 -15.16 -43.06 -16.25
C PHE A 65 -14.18 -43.09 -17.42
N ARG A 66 -14.53 -42.38 -18.50
CA ARG A 66 -13.56 -41.95 -19.50
C ARG A 66 -12.64 -40.92 -18.85
N SER A 67 -11.42 -41.38 -18.58
CA SER A 67 -10.18 -40.62 -18.41
C SER A 67 -10.25 -39.18 -18.93
N VAL A 68 -10.59 -38.24 -18.06
CA VAL A 68 -10.16 -36.85 -18.21
C VAL A 68 -8.94 -36.70 -17.34
N ARG A 69 -7.79 -36.83 -17.99
CA ARG A 69 -6.49 -36.41 -17.45
C ARG A 69 -6.64 -34.92 -17.16
N ALA A 70 -6.98 -34.57 -15.92
CA ALA A 70 -6.90 -33.20 -15.44
C ALA A 70 -5.42 -32.83 -15.54
N MET A 71 -5.06 -32.14 -16.62
CA MET A 71 -3.81 -31.38 -16.67
C MET A 71 -3.94 -30.37 -15.54
N ALA A 72 -3.28 -30.66 -14.42
CA ALA A 72 -3.11 -29.71 -13.34
C ALA A 72 -2.57 -28.43 -13.99
N SER A 73 -3.39 -27.38 -13.98
CA SER A 73 -2.97 -26.03 -14.35
C SER A 73 -1.69 -25.77 -13.58
N GLN A 74 -0.59 -25.65 -14.30
CA GLN A 74 0.67 -25.22 -13.72
C GLN A 74 0.38 -23.97 -12.90
N SER A 75 0.80 -24.00 -11.63
CA SER A 75 0.85 -22.85 -10.74
C SER A 75 1.39 -21.67 -11.53
N GLN A 76 0.53 -20.74 -11.94
CA GLN A 76 1.00 -19.42 -12.32
C GLN A 76 1.55 -18.83 -11.03
N THR A 77 2.86 -18.92 -10.83
CA THR A 77 3.55 -18.10 -9.84
C THR A 77 3.27 -16.66 -10.26
N GLU A 78 2.32 -16.03 -9.58
CA GLU A 78 2.01 -14.63 -9.78
C GLU A 78 3.30 -13.84 -9.55
N SER A 79 3.63 -12.95 -10.49
CA SER A 79 4.84 -12.14 -10.48
C SER A 79 4.44 -10.68 -10.27
N VAL A 80 5.29 -9.90 -9.57
CA VAL A 80 5.10 -8.44 -9.46
C VAL A 80 4.94 -7.77 -10.84
N HIS A 81 5.54 -8.35 -11.88
CA HIS A 81 5.49 -7.83 -13.24
C HIS A 81 4.11 -7.93 -13.92
N ASN A 82 3.13 -8.59 -13.30
CA ASN A 82 1.77 -8.72 -13.85
C ASN A 82 0.81 -7.62 -13.35
N PHE A 83 1.28 -6.70 -12.49
CA PHE A 83 0.44 -5.65 -11.93
C PHE A 83 0.60 -4.33 -12.66
N ILE A 84 -0.52 -3.63 -12.81
CA ILE A 84 -0.57 -2.21 -13.18
C ILE A 84 -0.89 -1.43 -11.92
N VAL A 85 -0.13 -0.36 -11.67
CA VAL A 85 -0.33 0.56 -10.55
C VAL A 85 -0.49 1.99 -11.06
N LYS A 86 -0.92 2.91 -10.19
CA LYS A 86 -1.02 4.34 -10.52
C LYS A 86 0.23 5.08 -10.05
N ASP A 87 0.80 5.95 -10.89
CA ASP A 87 1.78 6.93 -10.42
C ASP A 87 1.11 8.03 -9.60
N ALA A 88 1.92 8.91 -8.97
CA ALA A 88 1.40 10.02 -8.16
C ALA A 88 0.44 10.97 -8.91
N LYS A 89 0.40 10.96 -10.25
CA LYS A 89 -0.50 11.76 -11.08
C LYS A 89 -1.73 10.97 -11.55
N GLY A 90 -1.89 9.71 -11.15
CA GLY A 90 -3.00 8.85 -11.54
C GLY A 90 -2.83 8.14 -12.90
N ASN A 91 -1.64 8.21 -13.52
CA ASN A 91 -1.38 7.48 -14.76
C ASN A 91 -1.08 6.01 -14.47
N ASP A 92 -1.50 5.12 -15.37
CA ASP A 92 -1.13 3.70 -15.28
C ASP A 92 0.37 3.50 -15.52
N VAL A 93 0.95 2.65 -14.68
CA VAL A 93 2.32 2.17 -14.78
C VAL A 93 2.28 0.66 -14.73
N ASP A 94 2.55 0.03 -15.87
CA ASP A 94 2.77 -1.41 -15.94
C ASP A 94 4.11 -1.76 -15.28
N LEU A 95 4.07 -2.61 -14.26
CA LEU A 95 5.27 -3.05 -13.55
C LEU A 95 6.12 -4.01 -14.38
N SER A 96 5.62 -4.53 -15.50
CA SER A 96 6.41 -5.32 -16.45
C SER A 96 7.65 -4.59 -16.97
N LYS A 97 7.65 -3.25 -16.96
CA LYS A 97 8.80 -2.41 -17.31
C LYS A 97 10.00 -2.57 -16.37
N TYR A 98 9.79 -3.17 -15.20
CA TYR A 98 10.84 -3.41 -14.20
C TYR A 98 11.44 -4.83 -14.29
N LYS A 99 11.03 -5.65 -15.28
CA LYS A 99 11.64 -6.96 -15.54
C LYS A 99 13.16 -6.86 -15.64
N GLY A 100 13.86 -7.79 -14.99
CA GLY A 100 15.32 -7.82 -14.94
C GLY A 100 15.93 -6.94 -13.83
N LYS A 101 15.13 -6.14 -13.11
CA LYS A 101 15.57 -5.36 -11.96
C LYS A 101 15.23 -6.06 -10.65
N VAL A 102 16.08 -5.86 -9.65
CA VAL A 102 15.73 -6.16 -8.25
C VAL A 102 14.86 -5.02 -7.73
N LEU A 103 13.72 -5.34 -7.11
CA LEU A 103 12.80 -4.32 -6.58
C LEU A 103 12.80 -4.33 -5.07
N LEU A 104 12.87 -3.15 -4.46
CA LEU A 104 12.55 -2.93 -3.07
C LEU A 104 11.23 -2.15 -2.99
N ILE A 105 10.14 -2.83 -2.67
CA ILE A 105 8.80 -2.23 -2.59
C ILE A 105 8.51 -1.84 -1.14
N VAL A 106 8.14 -0.59 -0.90
CA VAL A 106 8.03 -0.02 0.45
C VAL A 106 6.73 0.78 0.59
N ASN A 107 5.98 0.55 1.68
CA ASN A 107 4.88 1.45 2.05
C ASN A 107 5.43 2.61 2.89
N VAL A 108 5.18 3.86 2.50
CA VAL A 108 5.79 5.05 3.11
C VAL A 108 4.76 5.98 3.76
N ALA A 109 5.25 6.84 4.65
CA ALA A 109 4.50 7.89 5.32
C ALA A 109 5.39 9.14 5.54
N SER A 110 4.84 10.35 5.40
CA SER A 110 5.59 11.60 5.61
C SER A 110 5.66 12.03 7.07
N GLN A 111 4.66 11.69 7.89
CA GLN A 111 4.52 12.13 9.28
C GLN A 111 4.72 10.98 10.29
N CYS A 112 5.67 10.08 10.00
CA CYS A 112 6.01 8.96 10.85
C CYS A 112 7.34 9.20 11.56
N GLY A 113 7.48 8.71 12.80
CA GLY A 113 8.76 8.75 13.54
C GLY A 113 9.90 8.02 12.84
N LEU A 114 9.58 7.11 11.92
CA LEU A 114 10.55 6.35 11.12
C LEU A 114 10.91 7.02 9.79
N THR A 115 10.24 8.13 9.42
CA THR A 115 10.38 8.74 8.08
C THR A 115 11.79 9.23 7.81
N ASN A 116 12.43 9.93 8.76
CA ASN A 116 13.75 10.51 8.54
C ASN A 116 14.82 9.44 8.29
N SER A 117 14.91 8.42 9.13
CA SER A 117 15.89 7.34 8.96
C SER A 117 15.60 6.53 7.70
N ASN A 118 14.34 6.15 7.45
CA ASN A 118 14.01 5.31 6.31
C ASN A 118 14.27 6.00 4.98
N TYR A 119 13.78 7.22 4.75
CA TYR A 119 14.07 7.92 3.48
C TYR A 119 15.57 8.15 3.28
N THR A 120 16.30 8.53 4.33
CA THR A 120 17.75 8.75 4.26
C THR A 120 18.48 7.47 3.85
N GLU A 121 18.19 6.36 4.52
CA GLU A 121 18.86 5.09 4.26
C GLU A 121 18.42 4.45 2.93
N LEU A 122 17.14 4.57 2.55
CA LEU A 122 16.66 4.14 1.23
C LEU A 122 17.39 4.89 0.11
N ASN A 123 17.59 6.21 0.25
CA ASN A 123 18.37 6.99 -0.70
C ASN A 123 19.82 6.53 -0.77
N GLN A 124 20.46 6.22 0.37
CA GLN A 124 21.83 5.71 0.38
C GLN A 124 21.95 4.36 -0.34
N VAL A 125 21.03 3.43 -0.09
CA VAL A 125 21.00 2.13 -0.78
C VAL A 125 20.73 2.34 -2.28
N TYR A 126 19.76 3.19 -2.62
CA TYR A 126 19.41 3.45 -4.01
C TYR A 126 20.57 4.08 -4.78
N GLU A 127 21.24 5.09 -4.22
CA GLU A 127 22.38 5.75 -4.85
C GLU A 127 23.51 4.77 -5.19
N LYS A 128 23.78 3.82 -4.31
CA LYS A 128 24.82 2.80 -4.54
C LYS A 128 24.46 1.82 -5.65
N TYR A 129 23.19 1.43 -5.77
CA TYR A 129 22.80 0.24 -6.54
C TYR A 129 21.82 0.48 -7.69
N LYS A 130 21.30 1.70 -7.87
CA LYS A 130 20.35 2.03 -8.95
C LYS A 130 20.92 1.68 -10.34
N ASP A 131 22.19 2.00 -10.56
CA ASP A 131 22.89 1.72 -11.82
C ASP A 131 23.33 0.25 -11.96
N GLN A 132 23.18 -0.54 -10.89
CA GLN A 132 23.48 -1.98 -10.86
C GLN A 132 22.21 -2.84 -11.01
N GLY A 133 21.05 -2.21 -11.21
CA GLY A 133 19.77 -2.89 -11.44
C GLY A 133 18.84 -2.93 -10.24
N LEU A 134 19.07 -2.13 -9.19
CA LEU A 134 18.09 -1.91 -8.12
C LEU A 134 17.06 -0.85 -8.54
N GLU A 135 15.80 -1.07 -8.18
CA GLU A 135 14.75 -0.05 -8.20
C GLU A 135 13.99 -0.05 -6.87
N ILE A 136 13.73 1.13 -6.31
CA ILE A 136 12.85 1.26 -5.13
C ILE A 136 11.47 1.73 -5.60
N LEU A 137 10.40 1.06 -5.19
CA LEU A 137 9.04 1.47 -5.50
C LEU A 137 8.34 1.90 -4.21
N ALA A 138 8.13 3.19 -4.02
CA ALA A 138 7.55 3.74 -2.80
C ALA A 138 6.05 4.03 -2.97
N PHE A 139 5.23 3.45 -2.09
CA PHE A 139 3.77 3.57 -2.09
C PHE A 139 3.30 4.28 -0.82
N PRO A 140 2.87 5.55 -0.90
CA PRO A 140 2.31 6.25 0.24
C PRO A 140 1.09 5.53 0.80
N CYS A 141 0.92 5.50 2.13
CA CYS A 141 -0.22 4.84 2.76
C CYS A 141 -0.65 5.57 4.05
N ASN A 142 -1.95 5.86 4.17
CA ASN A 142 -2.49 6.59 5.31
C ASN A 142 -3.13 5.70 6.40
N GLN A 143 -3.05 4.37 6.25
CA GLN A 143 -3.74 3.42 7.15
C GLN A 143 -3.11 3.31 8.54
N PHE A 144 -1.90 3.85 8.75
CA PHE A 144 -1.13 3.70 9.98
C PHE A 144 -1.02 5.05 10.70
N GLY A 145 -1.87 5.25 11.70
CA GLY A 145 -1.89 6.48 12.52
C GLY A 145 -2.19 7.76 11.73
N ALA A 146 -2.82 7.66 10.55
CA ALA A 146 -3.07 8.78 9.64
C ALA A 146 -1.81 9.62 9.33
N GLN A 147 -0.66 8.95 9.20
CA GLN A 147 0.66 9.60 9.03
C GLN A 147 1.01 9.99 7.59
N GLU A 148 0.08 9.83 6.65
CA GLU A 148 0.21 10.27 5.25
C GLU A 148 -1.07 11.01 4.78
N PRO A 149 -1.46 12.11 5.46
CA PRO A 149 -2.74 12.77 5.22
C PRO A 149 -2.77 13.61 3.94
N GLY A 150 -1.60 13.99 3.42
CA GLY A 150 -1.47 14.88 2.27
C GLY A 150 -1.97 14.28 0.95
N SER A 151 -2.16 15.15 -0.06
CA SER A 151 -2.40 14.72 -1.44
C SER A 151 -1.13 14.14 -2.07
N ASN A 152 -1.25 13.46 -3.21
CA ASN A 152 -0.08 12.93 -3.92
C ASN A 152 0.93 14.02 -4.28
N GLU A 153 0.46 15.21 -4.65
CA GLU A 153 1.32 16.35 -4.97
C GLU A 153 2.13 16.79 -3.75
N GLN A 154 1.48 16.87 -2.57
CA GLN A 154 2.15 17.24 -1.33
C GLN A 154 3.15 16.17 -0.88
N ILE A 155 2.81 14.90 -1.05
CA ILE A 155 3.68 13.77 -0.71
C ILE A 155 4.90 13.74 -1.63
N LEU A 156 4.68 13.95 -2.94
CA LEU A 156 5.77 14.02 -3.91
C LEU A 156 6.70 15.20 -3.59
N GLU A 157 6.15 16.40 -3.37
CA GLU A 157 6.92 17.59 -2.97
C GLU A 157 7.74 17.32 -1.71
N PHE A 158 7.14 16.70 -0.69
CA PHE A 158 7.82 16.32 0.55
C PHE A 158 9.01 15.39 0.29
N ALA A 159 8.80 14.29 -0.44
CA ALA A 159 9.86 13.32 -0.72
C ALA A 159 10.99 13.94 -1.58
N CYS A 160 10.63 14.73 -2.59
CA CYS A 160 11.59 15.33 -3.51
C CYS A 160 12.40 16.47 -2.86
N THR A 161 11.77 17.35 -2.08
CA THR A 161 12.46 18.52 -1.53
C THR A 161 13.23 18.21 -0.25
N ARG A 162 12.60 17.49 0.68
CA ARG A 162 13.19 17.21 1.99
C ARG A 162 14.28 16.14 1.89
N PHE A 163 14.01 15.08 1.14
CA PHE A 163 14.88 13.92 1.08
C PHE A 163 15.63 13.80 -0.24
N LYS A 164 15.25 14.53 -1.29
CA LYS A 164 15.83 14.38 -2.63
C LYS A 164 15.71 12.94 -3.12
N ALA A 165 14.56 12.32 -2.87
CA ALA A 165 14.30 10.96 -3.30
C ALA A 165 14.43 10.85 -4.83
N GLU A 166 15.25 9.93 -5.32
CA GLU A 166 15.43 9.73 -6.76
C GLU A 166 14.67 8.51 -7.29
N PHE A 167 13.99 7.76 -6.43
CA PHE A 167 13.16 6.63 -6.80
C PHE A 167 11.68 7.04 -6.99
N PRO A 168 10.88 6.28 -7.76
CA PRO A 168 9.49 6.62 -8.02
C PRO A 168 8.61 6.55 -6.76
N ILE A 169 7.88 7.63 -6.52
CA ILE A 169 6.73 7.68 -5.61
C ILE A 169 5.45 7.44 -6.43
N PHE A 170 4.65 6.47 -6.00
CA PHE A 170 3.39 6.08 -6.63
C PHE A 170 2.19 6.76 -5.98
N ASP A 171 1.00 6.48 -6.52
CA ASP A 171 -0.26 6.89 -5.92
C ASP A 171 -0.40 6.35 -4.48
N LYS A 172 -1.12 7.09 -3.64
CA LYS A 172 -1.45 6.66 -2.29
C LYS A 172 -2.40 5.48 -2.34
N VAL A 173 -2.06 4.41 -1.61
CA VAL A 173 -2.81 3.15 -1.64
C VAL A 173 -3.14 2.65 -0.24
N ASP A 174 -4.21 1.86 -0.16
CA ASP A 174 -4.44 0.97 0.96
C ASP A 174 -3.59 -0.30 0.78
N VAL A 175 -2.96 -0.75 1.86
CA VAL A 175 -2.10 -1.95 1.88
C VAL A 175 -2.73 -3.10 2.68
N ASN A 176 -3.75 -2.80 3.49
CA ASN A 176 -4.53 -3.73 4.29
C ASN A 176 -6.04 -3.60 4.03
N GLY A 177 -6.79 -4.62 4.43
CA GLY A 177 -8.25 -4.67 4.28
C GLY A 177 -8.72 -5.03 2.88
N ASN A 178 -10.05 -4.99 2.69
CA ASN A 178 -10.69 -5.39 1.43
C ASN A 178 -10.28 -4.50 0.25
N ASN A 179 -10.00 -3.22 0.53
CA ASN A 179 -9.59 -2.21 -0.44
C ASN A 179 -8.08 -2.19 -0.70
N ALA A 180 -7.31 -3.10 -0.10
CA ALA A 180 -5.88 -3.18 -0.34
C ALA A 180 -5.59 -3.32 -1.85
N ALA A 181 -4.61 -2.55 -2.34
CA ALA A 181 -4.16 -2.63 -3.72
C ALA A 181 -3.81 -4.08 -4.08
N PRO A 182 -4.16 -4.57 -5.30
CA PRO A 182 -3.88 -5.94 -5.72
C PRO A 182 -2.42 -6.36 -5.54
N LEU A 183 -1.49 -5.46 -5.87
CA LEU A 183 -0.06 -5.66 -5.62
C LEU A 183 0.22 -5.99 -4.15
N TYR A 184 -0.32 -5.22 -3.20
CA TYR A 184 -0.07 -5.44 -1.77
C TYR A 184 -0.75 -6.70 -1.23
N LYS A 185 -1.88 -7.14 -1.82
CA LYS A 185 -2.45 -8.46 -1.52
C LYS A 185 -1.48 -9.57 -1.90
N PHE A 186 -0.92 -9.50 -3.11
CA PHE A 186 0.08 -10.45 -3.62
C PHE A 186 1.39 -10.45 -2.80
N LEU A 187 1.92 -9.27 -2.47
CA LEU A 187 3.16 -9.16 -1.68
C LEU A 187 2.99 -9.80 -0.30
N LYS A 188 1.86 -9.54 0.35
CA LYS A 188 1.53 -10.12 1.66
C LYS A 188 1.32 -11.63 1.59
N SER A 189 0.63 -12.15 0.58
CA SER A 189 0.41 -13.60 0.44
C SER A 189 1.69 -14.37 0.14
N SER A 190 2.62 -13.77 -0.61
CA SER A 190 3.90 -14.40 -0.98
C SER A 190 4.85 -14.58 0.21
N LYS A 191 4.79 -13.68 1.21
CA LYS A 191 5.62 -13.72 2.42
C LYS A 191 4.78 -13.44 3.68
N GLY A 192 3.64 -14.12 3.76
CA GLY A 192 2.76 -14.12 4.93
C GLY A 192 3.27 -15.10 5.98
N GLY A 193 3.27 -14.70 7.25
CA GLY A 193 3.57 -15.61 8.36
C GLY A 193 2.35 -16.42 8.78
N ILE A 194 2.57 -17.44 9.61
CA ILE A 194 1.51 -18.30 10.19
C ILE A 194 0.47 -17.47 11.00
N PHE A 195 0.87 -16.32 11.53
CA PHE A 195 0.04 -15.43 12.35
C PHE A 195 -0.61 -14.27 11.56
N GLY A 196 -0.79 -14.45 10.26
CA GLY A 196 -1.41 -13.47 9.36
C GLY A 196 -0.40 -12.64 8.58
N ASP A 197 -0.84 -12.13 7.45
CA ASP A 197 -0.01 -11.49 6.43
C ASP A 197 -0.09 -9.95 6.45
N SER A 198 -1.02 -9.38 7.23
CA SER A 198 -1.23 -7.93 7.35
C SER A 198 0.04 -7.14 7.63
N ILE A 199 0.20 -6.01 6.92
CA ILE A 199 1.28 -5.05 7.18
C ILE A 199 1.03 -4.37 8.52
N LYS A 200 2.05 -4.33 9.37
CA LYS A 200 1.91 -3.89 10.76
C LYS A 200 2.08 -2.38 10.93
N TRP A 201 2.88 -1.73 10.09
CA TRP A 201 3.14 -0.29 10.17
C TRP A 201 3.71 0.27 8.86
N ASN A 202 3.96 1.58 8.85
CA ASN A 202 4.75 2.27 7.82
C ASN A 202 6.16 1.67 7.69
N PHE A 203 6.72 1.71 6.48
CA PHE A 203 8.05 1.22 6.12
C PHE A 203 8.23 -0.30 6.23
N SER A 204 7.19 -1.10 6.02
CA SER A 204 7.40 -2.50 5.68
C SER A 204 7.98 -2.59 4.26
N LYS A 205 8.91 -3.51 4.05
CA LYS A 205 9.67 -3.60 2.79
C LYS A 205 9.56 -5.01 2.24
N PHE A 206 9.45 -5.14 0.93
CA PHE A 206 9.46 -6.41 0.22
C PHE A 206 10.61 -6.38 -0.78
N LEU A 207 11.47 -7.40 -0.72
CA LEU A 207 12.53 -7.59 -1.70
C LEU A 207 12.04 -8.56 -2.77
N VAL A 208 12.18 -8.15 -4.02
CA VAL A 208 11.71 -8.87 -5.20
C VAL A 208 12.90 -9.09 -6.12
N ASP A 209 13.06 -10.32 -6.61
CA ASP A 209 14.12 -10.67 -7.55
C ASP A 209 13.84 -10.15 -8.98
N LYS A 210 14.79 -10.41 -9.88
CA LYS A 210 14.75 -9.98 -11.29
C LYS A 210 13.61 -10.60 -12.11
N ASP A 211 13.05 -11.72 -11.64
CA ASP A 211 11.93 -12.44 -12.26
C ASP A 211 10.58 -11.99 -11.70
N GLY A 212 10.59 -11.17 -10.64
CA GLY A 212 9.42 -10.59 -10.01
C GLY A 212 8.86 -11.45 -8.87
N ASN A 213 9.64 -12.40 -8.34
CA ASN A 213 9.25 -13.20 -7.18
C ASN A 213 9.61 -12.46 -5.89
N VAL A 214 8.71 -12.48 -4.91
CA VAL A 214 8.99 -11.93 -3.59
C VAL A 214 9.93 -12.86 -2.84
N ILE A 215 11.18 -12.44 -2.63
CA ILE A 215 12.21 -13.27 -1.98
C ILE A 215 12.31 -12.99 -0.49
N ASP A 216 11.99 -11.78 -0.03
CA ASP A 216 12.02 -11.43 1.40
C ASP A 216 11.01 -10.34 1.79
N ARG A 217 10.74 -10.22 3.09
CA ARG A 217 9.89 -9.21 3.71
C ARG A 217 10.52 -8.73 5.02
N TYR A 218 10.70 -7.43 5.15
CA TYR A 218 11.31 -6.80 6.32
C TYR A 218 10.31 -5.97 7.12
N ALA A 219 10.51 -5.96 8.44
CA ALA A 219 9.69 -5.21 9.38
C ALA A 219 9.91 -3.69 9.24
N PRO A 220 8.92 -2.87 9.66
CA PRO A 220 9.05 -1.42 9.79
C PRO A 220 10.35 -0.94 10.43
N THR A 221 10.79 -1.63 11.49
CA THR A 221 11.98 -1.30 12.29
C THR A 221 13.28 -1.81 11.69
N THR A 222 13.24 -2.64 10.65
CA THR A 222 14.44 -3.06 9.93
C THR A 222 14.98 -1.89 9.11
N SER A 223 16.22 -1.51 9.42
CA SER A 223 16.97 -0.46 8.72
C SER A 223 17.21 -0.84 7.25
N PRO A 224 16.95 0.05 6.27
CA PRO A 224 17.34 -0.18 4.89
C PRO A 224 18.83 -0.47 4.67
N LEU A 225 19.74 0.05 5.50
CA LEU A 225 21.16 -0.32 5.40
C LEU A 225 21.42 -1.78 5.83
N SER A 226 20.67 -2.30 6.80
CA SER A 226 20.84 -3.69 7.24
C SER A 226 20.42 -4.72 6.18
N ILE A 227 19.55 -4.36 5.24
CA ILE A 227 19.12 -5.22 4.13
C ILE A 227 20.05 -5.14 2.91
N GLU A 228 21.09 -4.29 2.94
CA GLU A 228 22.04 -4.09 1.84
C GLU A 228 22.69 -5.42 1.40
N LYS A 229 22.98 -6.31 2.35
CA LYS A 229 23.52 -7.65 2.07
C LYS A 229 22.59 -8.46 1.17
N ASP A 230 21.30 -8.44 1.45
CA ASP A 230 20.31 -9.21 0.70
C ASP A 230 20.03 -8.58 -0.67
N VAL A 231 20.06 -7.25 -0.74
CA VAL A 231 20.04 -6.51 -2.02
C VAL A 231 21.22 -6.91 -2.90
N LYS A 232 22.46 -6.91 -2.37
CA LYS A 232 23.65 -7.36 -3.13
C LYS A 232 23.52 -8.80 -3.60
N LYS A 233 23.00 -9.68 -2.76
CA LYS A 233 22.75 -11.08 -3.11
C LYS A 233 21.74 -11.20 -4.26
N ALA A 234 20.63 -10.47 -4.19
CA ALA A 234 19.62 -10.45 -5.24
C ALA A 234 20.15 -9.86 -6.57
N LEU A 235 21.05 -8.88 -6.47
CA LEU A 235 21.72 -8.27 -7.63
C LEU A 235 22.74 -9.22 -8.28
N GLY A 236 23.27 -10.19 -7.53
CA GLY A 236 24.31 -11.12 -7.97
C GLY A 236 25.73 -10.56 -7.81
N ILE A 237 25.94 -9.66 -6.85
CA ILE A 237 27.21 -8.94 -6.60
C ILE A 237 27.73 -9.13 -5.16
N ALA A 238 27.18 -10.12 -4.45
CA ALA A 238 27.56 -10.46 -3.08
C ALA A 238 28.77 -11.37 -3.04
#